data_AF-A0A528B9K8-F1
#
_entry.id   AF-A0A528B9K8-F1
#
_cell.length_a   1.000
_cell.length_b   1.000
_cell.length_c   1.000
_cell.angle_alpha   90.00
_cell.angle_beta   90.00
_cell.angle_gamma   90.00
#
_symmetry.space_group_name_H-M   'P 1'
#
loop_
_entity.id
_entity.type
_entity.pdbx_description
1 polymer ?
#
loop_
_entity_poly.entity_id
_entity_poly.type
_entity_poly.pdbx_seq_one_letter_code
_entity_poly.pdbx_strand_id
1 'polypeptide(L)'
;PYDDEKLGFYKVAPNYYYPGWWEGGPTVHLMFNKAKYEELSPAYKALVHTAAQAADANMLQKYDHLNPAAVRRLVSGGAKLRPFSPEILAACSEKANEVYAEMEASNAPFKKIWDSIKAFRKEHYLWAQVAEYNYDTFMMVQQRTGKL
;
A
#
# COMPACT_ATOMS: atom_id res chain seq x y z
N PRO A 1 11.01 1.36 0.46
CA PRO A 1 12.35 1.92 0.77
C PRO A 1 13.07 1.28 1.96
N TYR A 2 12.46 1.31 3.16
CA TYR A 2 13.13 0.88 4.40
C TYR A 2 13.64 -0.57 4.35
N ASP A 3 12.85 -1.50 3.82
CA ASP A 3 13.28 -2.90 3.72
C ASP A 3 14.18 -3.17 2.53
N ASP A 4 13.89 -2.60 1.35
CA ASP A 4 14.70 -2.73 0.14
C ASP A 4 16.16 -2.29 0.35
N GLU A 5 16.37 -1.27 1.20
CA GLU A 5 17.71 -0.82 1.60
C GLU A 5 18.50 -1.95 2.29
N LYS A 6 17.87 -2.67 3.22
CA LYS A 6 18.50 -3.78 3.95
C LYS A 6 18.79 -4.96 3.03
N LEU A 7 17.92 -5.19 2.05
CA LEU A 7 18.07 -6.24 1.06
C LEU A 7 19.15 -5.90 0.01
N GLY A 8 19.49 -4.62 -0.14
CA GLY A 8 20.65 -4.18 -0.91
C GLY A 8 20.47 -4.23 -2.42
N PHE A 9 19.23 -4.26 -2.93
CA PHE A 9 18.96 -4.37 -4.37
C PHE A 9 19.61 -3.25 -5.20
N TYR A 10 19.70 -2.04 -4.64
CA TYR A 10 20.31 -0.89 -5.30
C TYR A 10 21.79 -1.11 -5.69
N LYS A 11 22.47 -2.09 -5.08
CA LYS A 11 23.86 -2.45 -5.39
C LYS A 11 24.00 -3.19 -6.73
N VAL A 12 22.92 -3.81 -7.22
CA VAL A 12 22.91 -4.62 -8.45
C VAL A 12 21.89 -4.13 -9.48
N ALA A 13 20.83 -3.47 -9.04
CA ALA A 13 19.78 -2.89 -9.87
C ALA A 13 19.56 -1.42 -9.44
N PRO A 14 20.26 -0.46 -10.07
CA PRO A 14 20.23 0.92 -9.60
C PRO A 14 18.92 1.64 -9.91
N ASN A 15 18.14 1.20 -10.91
CA ASN A 15 16.89 1.87 -11.25
C ASN A 15 15.77 1.40 -10.30
N TYR A 16 15.25 2.32 -9.48
CA TYR A 16 14.21 2.04 -8.51
C TYR A 16 12.91 2.75 -8.93
N TYR A 17 12.01 2.00 -9.55
CA TYR A 17 10.78 2.53 -10.14
C TYR A 17 9.66 2.72 -9.11
N TYR A 18 8.75 3.67 -9.37
CA TYR A 18 7.56 3.93 -8.55
C TYR A 18 6.38 4.46 -9.40
N PRO A 19 5.12 4.34 -8.95
CA PRO A 19 4.69 3.57 -7.78
C PRO A 19 4.69 2.05 -8.06
N GLY A 20 4.73 1.24 -7.00
CA GLY A 20 4.37 -0.17 -7.07
C GLY A 20 2.85 -0.28 -7.22
N TRP A 21 2.34 -0.13 -8.44
CA TRP A 21 0.90 -0.01 -8.72
C TRP A 21 0.06 -1.23 -8.34
N TRP A 22 0.70 -2.39 -8.14
CA TRP A 22 0.06 -3.61 -7.62
C TRP A 22 -0.15 -3.58 -6.09
N GLU A 23 0.46 -2.64 -5.38
CA GLU A 23 0.50 -2.54 -3.90
C GLU A 23 0.20 -1.11 -3.40
N GLY A 24 -1.00 -0.59 -3.71
CA GLY A 24 -1.41 0.75 -3.25
C GLY A 24 -1.62 0.90 -1.73
N GLY A 25 -1.74 -0.21 -1.01
CA GLY A 25 -1.93 -0.27 0.44
C GLY A 25 -2.06 -1.71 0.94
N PRO A 26 -1.01 -2.53 0.86
CA PRO A 26 -1.10 -3.96 1.19
C PRO A 26 -1.24 -4.17 2.71
N THR A 27 -2.36 -4.76 3.14
CA THR A 27 -2.57 -5.21 4.52
C THR A 27 -1.92 -6.57 4.76
N VAL A 28 -1.14 -6.69 5.84
CA VAL A 28 -0.52 -7.96 6.26
C VAL A 28 -1.43 -8.65 7.29
N HIS A 29 -2.14 -9.68 6.87
CA HIS A 29 -3.13 -10.37 7.71
C HIS A 29 -2.48 -11.25 8.78
N LEU A 30 -3.00 -11.19 10.01
CA LEU A 30 -2.81 -12.24 11.00
C LEU A 30 -3.81 -13.37 10.73
N MET A 31 -3.31 -14.53 10.30
CA MET A 31 -4.12 -15.71 10.03
C MET A 31 -4.01 -16.69 11.19
N PHE A 32 -5.16 -17.19 11.65
CA PHE A 32 -5.25 -18.16 12.74
C PHE A 32 -5.79 -19.49 12.23
N ASN A 33 -5.30 -20.60 12.80
CA ASN A 33 -6.01 -21.85 12.66
C ASN A 33 -7.41 -21.69 13.27
N LYS A 34 -8.45 -22.05 12.49
CA LYS A 34 -9.84 -21.84 12.88
C LYS A 34 -10.20 -22.51 14.21
N ALA A 35 -9.86 -23.78 14.38
CA ALA A 35 -10.17 -24.53 15.59
C ALA A 35 -9.50 -23.90 16.83
N LYS A 36 -8.23 -23.51 16.71
CA LYS A 36 -7.50 -22.84 17.80
C LYS A 36 -8.04 -21.47 18.15
N TYR A 37 -8.46 -20.69 17.16
CA TYR A 37 -9.14 -19.43 17.41
C TYR A 37 -10.49 -19.66 18.11
N GLU A 38 -11.24 -20.68 17.71
CA GLU A 38 -12.55 -21.00 18.28
C GLU A 38 -12.48 -21.51 19.72
N GLU A 39 -11.39 -22.20 20.11
CA GLU A 39 -11.09 -22.64 21.48
C GLU A 39 -10.87 -21.47 22.47
N LEU A 40 -10.56 -20.25 21.98
CA LEU A 40 -10.36 -19.09 22.85
C LEU A 40 -11.67 -18.67 23.56
N SER A 41 -11.54 -18.24 24.82
CA SER A 41 -12.64 -17.59 25.54
C SER A 41 -13.08 -16.31 24.81
N PRO A 42 -14.33 -15.84 24.98
CA PRO A 42 -14.78 -14.58 24.38
C PRO A 42 -13.87 -13.39 24.71
N ALA A 43 -13.35 -13.33 25.93
CA ALA A 43 -12.41 -12.29 26.35
C ALA A 43 -11.09 -12.35 25.56
N TYR A 44 -10.57 -13.54 25.28
CA TYR A 44 -9.33 -13.69 24.50
C TYR A 44 -9.55 -13.49 23.01
N LYS A 45 -10.70 -13.85 22.44
CA LYS A 45 -11.07 -13.47 21.07
C LYS A 45 -11.09 -11.95 20.91
N ALA A 46 -11.73 -11.25 21.85
CA ALA A 46 -11.75 -9.80 21.86
C ALA A 46 -10.35 -9.20 21.99
N LEU A 47 -9.53 -9.71 22.91
CA LEU A 47 -8.14 -9.26 23.10
C LEU A 47 -7.30 -9.45 21.83
N VAL A 48 -7.38 -10.63 21.18
CA VAL A 48 -6.65 -10.90 19.93
C VAL A 48 -7.08 -9.95 18.83
N HIS A 49 -8.38 -9.69 18.69
CA HIS A 49 -8.89 -8.73 17.71
C HIS A 49 -8.36 -7.32 17.96
N THR A 50 -8.41 -6.84 19.21
CA THR A 50 -7.87 -5.52 19.59
C THR A 50 -6.36 -5.43 19.34
N ALA A 51 -5.61 -6.48 19.70
CA ALA A 51 -4.17 -6.52 19.48
C ALA A 51 -3.82 -6.53 17.99
N ALA A 52 -4.57 -7.26 17.17
CA ALA A 52 -4.40 -7.28 15.72
C ALA A 52 -4.64 -5.89 15.11
N GLN A 53 -5.70 -5.20 15.52
CA GLN A 53 -6.01 -3.84 15.09
C GLN A 53 -4.91 -2.85 15.48
N ALA A 54 -4.38 -2.95 16.70
CA ALA A 54 -3.27 -2.10 17.16
C ALA A 54 -1.98 -2.40 16.39
N ALA A 55 -1.67 -3.66 16.12
CA ALA A 55 -0.48 -4.07 15.38
C ALA A 55 -0.54 -3.65 13.91
N ASP A 56 -1.71 -3.74 13.27
CA ASP A 56 -1.94 -3.26 11.90
C ASP A 56 -1.62 -1.77 11.77
N ALA A 57 -2.21 -0.93 12.63
CA ALA A 57 -1.92 0.49 12.66
C ALA A 57 -0.45 0.78 12.98
N ASN A 58 0.13 0.08 13.95
CA ASN A 58 1.54 0.25 14.33
C ASN A 58 2.50 -0.03 13.18
N MET A 59 2.21 -1.04 12.36
CA MET A 59 3.04 -1.41 11.22
C MET A 59 3.09 -0.28 10.19
N LEU A 60 1.94 0.26 9.80
CA LEU A 60 1.86 1.38 8.86
C LEU A 60 2.61 2.60 9.39
N GLN A 61 2.33 3.00 10.63
CA GLN A 61 2.98 4.15 11.28
C GLN A 61 4.52 4.00 11.32
N LYS A 62 5.01 2.78 11.53
CA LYS A 62 6.43 2.47 11.53
C LYS A 62 7.05 2.64 10.14
N TYR A 63 6.37 2.21 9.08
CA TYR A 63 6.84 2.44 7.71
C TYR A 63 6.85 3.92 7.36
N ASP A 64 5.81 4.67 7.73
CA ASP A 64 5.72 6.11 7.50
C ASP A 64 6.85 6.87 8.20
N HIS A 65 7.25 6.43 9.39
CA HIS A 65 8.40 7.00 10.11
C HIS A 65 9.75 6.64 9.46
N LEU A 66 9.95 5.39 9.02
CA LEU A 66 11.26 4.88 8.62
C LEU A 66 11.58 5.13 7.14
N ASN A 67 10.58 5.12 6.26
CA ASN A 67 10.77 5.29 4.82
C ASN A 67 11.40 6.62 4.39
N PRO A 68 11.08 7.78 5.00
CA PRO A 68 11.67 9.08 4.61
C PRO A 68 13.19 9.13 4.77
N ALA A 69 13.72 8.54 5.85
CA ALA A 69 15.17 8.47 6.05
C ALA A 69 15.81 7.44 5.10
N ALA A 70 15.16 6.29 4.90
CA ALA A 70 15.67 5.22 4.03
C ALA A 70 15.78 5.63 2.56
N VAL A 71 14.78 6.34 2.02
CA VAL A 71 14.83 6.77 0.61
C VAL A 71 16.00 7.73 0.35
N ARG A 72 16.34 8.61 1.30
CA ARG A 72 17.52 9.47 1.20
C ARG A 72 18.80 8.65 1.15
N ARG A 73 18.97 7.68 2.06
CA ARG A 73 20.14 6.80 2.09
C ARG A 73 20.28 5.95 0.84
N LEU A 74 19.17 5.43 0.30
CA LEU A 74 19.16 4.71 -0.97
C LEU A 74 19.68 5.57 -2.13
N VAL A 75 19.19 6.80 -2.25
CA VAL A 75 19.64 7.74 -3.30
C VAL A 75 21.11 8.09 -3.10
N SER A 76 21.55 8.39 -1.87
CA SER A 76 22.97 8.60 -1.55
C SER A 76 23.84 7.37 -1.84
N GLY A 77 23.27 6.18 -1.75
CA GLY A 77 23.90 4.89 -2.07
C GLY A 77 23.92 4.54 -3.57
N GLY A 78 23.35 5.39 -4.44
CA GLY A 78 23.39 5.21 -5.89
C GLY A 78 22.08 4.74 -6.53
N ALA A 79 21.00 4.57 -5.75
CA ALA A 79 19.68 4.29 -6.32
C ALA A 79 19.18 5.48 -7.16
N LYS A 80 18.62 5.18 -8.33
CA LYS A 80 18.05 6.13 -9.28
C LYS A 80 16.53 5.98 -9.27
N LEU A 81 15.86 6.88 -8.56
CA LEU A 81 14.39 6.90 -8.52
C LEU A 81 13.84 7.26 -9.91
N ARG A 82 12.83 6.50 -10.37
CA ARG A 82 12.18 6.70 -11.68
C ARG A 82 10.66 6.55 -11.56
N PRO A 83 9.86 7.53 -11.97
CA PRO A 83 8.44 7.29 -12.12
C PRO A 83 8.21 6.34 -13.31
N PHE A 84 7.29 5.39 -13.18
CA PHE A 84 6.69 4.77 -14.37
C PHE A 84 5.99 5.86 -15.19
N SER A 85 6.07 5.75 -16.52
CA SER A 85 5.37 6.70 -17.39
C SER A 85 3.86 6.52 -17.27
N PRO A 86 3.05 7.56 -17.55
CA PRO A 86 1.61 7.44 -17.63
C PRO A 86 1.15 6.34 -18.62
N GLU A 87 1.89 6.17 -19.73
CA GLU A 87 1.64 5.12 -20.72
C GLU A 87 1.79 3.72 -20.12
N ILE A 88 2.87 3.45 -19.38
CA ILE A 88 3.09 2.17 -18.71
C ILE A 88 1.98 1.91 -17.69
N LEU A 89 1.64 2.90 -16.87
CA LEU A 89 0.60 2.76 -15.84
C LEU A 89 -0.78 2.53 -16.46
N ALA A 90 -1.09 3.18 -17.58
CA ALA A 90 -2.33 2.97 -18.32
C ALA A 90 -2.42 1.54 -18.87
N ALA A 91 -1.36 1.05 -19.51
CA ALA A 91 -1.30 -0.32 -20.02
C ALA A 91 -1.43 -1.37 -18.90
N CYS A 92 -0.77 -1.17 -17.76
CA CYS A 92 -0.91 -2.05 -16.60
C CYS A 92 -2.34 -2.04 -16.03
N SER A 93 -2.98 -0.86 -15.96
CA SER A 93 -4.36 -0.71 -15.49
C SER A 93 -5.36 -1.42 -16.41
N GLU A 94 -5.20 -1.28 -17.72
CA GLU A 94 -6.03 -1.97 -18.71
C GLU A 94 -5.93 -3.49 -18.55
N LYS A 95 -4.69 -4.03 -18.51
CA LYS A 95 -4.47 -5.47 -18.32
C LYS A 95 -4.94 -5.99 -16.97
N ALA A 96 -4.81 -5.21 -15.90
CA ALA A 96 -5.38 -5.59 -14.62
C ALA A 96 -6.91 -5.70 -14.69
N ASN A 97 -7.59 -4.80 -15.40
CA ASN A 97 -9.05 -4.84 -15.55
C ASN A 97 -9.52 -6.01 -16.42
N GLU A 98 -8.78 -6.40 -17.45
CA GLU A 98 -9.04 -7.63 -18.22
C GLU A 98 -9.01 -8.87 -17.31
N VAL A 99 -7.95 -9.02 -16.50
CA VAL A 99 -7.81 -10.12 -15.54
C VAL A 99 -8.94 -10.10 -14.50
N TYR A 100 -9.30 -8.93 -13.98
CA TYR A 100 -10.42 -8.82 -13.05
C TYR A 100 -11.74 -9.25 -13.68
N ALA A 101 -12.00 -8.89 -14.94
CA ALA A 101 -13.22 -9.32 -15.63
C ALA A 101 -13.30 -10.85 -15.79
N GLU A 102 -12.19 -11.50 -16.15
CA GLU A 102 -12.09 -12.96 -16.23
C GLU A 102 -12.32 -13.63 -14.86
N MET A 103 -11.70 -13.08 -13.81
CA MET A 103 -11.86 -13.57 -12.44
C MET A 103 -13.28 -13.38 -11.93
N GLU A 104 -13.92 -12.25 -12.22
CA GLU A 104 -15.30 -11.99 -11.82
C GLU A 104 -16.30 -12.91 -12.52
N ALA A 105 -16.05 -13.26 -13.78
CA ALA A 105 -16.91 -14.16 -14.55
C ALA A 105 -16.82 -15.62 -14.06
N SER A 106 -15.67 -16.03 -13.52
CA SER A 106 -15.37 -17.43 -13.18
C SER A 106 -15.34 -17.73 -11.68
N ASN A 107 -15.23 -16.71 -10.81
CA ASN A 107 -15.04 -16.89 -9.37
C ASN A 107 -16.00 -16.01 -8.56
N ALA A 108 -17.13 -16.58 -8.15
CA ALA A 108 -18.17 -15.87 -7.42
C ALA A 108 -17.71 -15.29 -6.06
N PRO A 109 -16.92 -16.00 -5.22
CA PRO A 109 -16.32 -15.41 -4.02
C PRO A 109 -15.42 -14.21 -4.32
N PHE A 110 -14.57 -14.29 -5.34
CA PHE A 110 -13.73 -13.18 -5.77
C PHE A 110 -14.58 -11.98 -6.18
N LYS A 111 -15.57 -12.21 -7.07
CA LYS A 111 -16.49 -11.16 -7.53
C LYS A 111 -17.16 -10.43 -6.39
N LYS A 112 -17.68 -11.18 -5.40
CA LYS A 112 -18.36 -10.59 -4.23
C LYS A 112 -17.45 -9.62 -3.47
N ILE A 113 -16.20 -10.02 -3.21
CA ILE A 113 -15.24 -9.18 -2.48
C ILE A 113 -14.79 -8.01 -3.34
N TRP A 114 -14.45 -8.25 -4.61
CA TRP A 114 -13.94 -7.22 -5.51
C TRP A 114 -14.99 -6.15 -5.86
N ASP A 115 -16.26 -6.53 -6.04
CA ASP A 115 -17.35 -5.57 -6.23
C ASP A 115 -17.50 -4.64 -5.01
N SER A 116 -17.40 -5.19 -3.80
CA SER A 116 -17.43 -4.39 -2.57
C SER A 116 -16.26 -3.41 -2.50
N ILE A 117 -15.04 -3.85 -2.83
CA ILE A 117 -13.85 -3.00 -2.87
C ILE A 117 -14.01 -1.89 -3.93
N LYS A 118 -14.45 -2.23 -5.14
CA LYS A 118 -14.63 -1.27 -6.24
C LYS A 118 -15.65 -0.19 -5.91
N ALA A 119 -16.76 -0.56 -5.26
CA ALA A 119 -17.80 0.40 -4.86
C ALA A 119 -17.21 1.46 -3.93
N PHE A 120 -16.54 1.05 -2.85
CA PHE A 120 -15.90 1.98 -1.93
C PHE A 120 -14.73 2.74 -2.57
N ARG A 121 -13.93 2.08 -3.41
CA ARG A 121 -12.79 2.72 -4.11
C ARG A 121 -13.22 3.95 -4.91
N LYS A 122 -14.38 3.91 -5.57
CA LYS A 122 -14.92 5.05 -6.33
C LYS A 122 -15.25 6.22 -5.40
N GLU A 123 -15.91 5.96 -4.28
CA GLU A 123 -16.27 6.99 -3.29
C GLU A 123 -15.03 7.55 -2.60
N HIS A 124 -14.11 6.68 -2.21
CA HIS A 124 -12.87 7.05 -1.55
C HIS A 124 -12.04 8.02 -2.38
N TYR A 125 -11.75 7.69 -3.65
CA TYR A 125 -10.96 8.59 -4.51
C TYR A 125 -11.74 9.83 -4.94
N LEU A 126 -13.08 9.78 -4.96
CA LEU A 126 -13.90 10.99 -5.12
C LEU A 126 -13.68 11.95 -3.96
N TRP A 127 -13.68 11.46 -2.72
CA TRP A 127 -13.44 12.26 -1.51
C TRP A 127 -11.97 12.71 -1.37
N ALA A 128 -11.02 11.82 -1.61
CA ALA A 128 -9.59 12.06 -1.34
C ALA A 128 -9.00 13.23 -2.15
N GLN A 129 -9.61 13.57 -3.29
CA GLN A 129 -9.18 14.72 -4.09
C GLN A 129 -9.55 16.09 -3.49
N VAL A 130 -10.37 16.13 -2.43
CA VAL A 130 -10.89 17.38 -1.83
C VAL A 130 -9.93 17.94 -0.78
N ALA A 131 -10.00 17.47 0.47
CA ALA A 131 -9.19 18.05 1.55
C ALA A 131 -7.76 17.51 1.56
N GLU A 132 -7.61 16.18 1.58
CA GLU A 132 -6.32 15.48 1.69
C GLU A 132 -5.37 15.88 0.55
N TYR A 133 -5.79 15.65 -0.70
CA TYR A 133 -4.95 15.97 -1.87
C TYR A 133 -4.50 17.43 -1.91
N ASN A 134 -5.39 18.39 -1.62
CA ASN A 134 -5.05 19.81 -1.67
C ASN A 134 -4.11 20.22 -0.54
N TYR A 135 -4.35 19.74 0.69
CA TYR A 135 -3.48 20.01 1.83
C TYR A 135 -2.08 19.43 1.62
N ASP A 136 -2.00 18.14 1.27
CA ASP A 136 -0.72 17.46 1.06
C ASP A 136 0.06 18.06 -0.11
N THR A 137 -0.61 18.36 -1.22
CA THR A 137 0.04 19.02 -2.37
C THR A 137 0.60 20.37 -1.98
N PHE A 138 -0.14 21.18 -1.22
CA PHE A 138 0.35 22.47 -0.72
C PHE A 138 1.61 22.29 0.14
N MET A 139 1.59 21.37 1.10
CA MET A 139 2.75 21.11 1.97
C MET A 139 3.96 20.57 1.20
N MET A 140 3.76 19.72 0.19
CA MET A 140 4.83 19.25 -0.69
C MET A 140 5.44 20.38 -1.53
N VAL A 141 4.64 21.37 -1.96
CA VAL A 141 5.14 22.57 -2.65
C VAL A 141 5.96 23.46 -1.70
N GLN A 142 5.48 23.65 -0.46
CA GLN A 142 6.23 24.38 0.57
C GLN A 142 7.58 23.73 0.85
N GLN A 143 7.62 22.39 0.97
CA GLN A 143 8.88 21.65 1.14
C GLN A 143 9.85 21.86 -0.02
N ARG A 144 9.35 21.76 -1.26
CA ARG A 144 10.18 21.90 -2.47
C ARG A 144 10.75 23.30 -2.63
N THR A 145 10.06 24.31 -2.10
CA THR A 145 10.48 25.71 -2.12
C THR A 145 11.31 26.10 -0.90
N GLY A 146 11.66 25.14 -0.02
CA GLY A 146 12.52 25.37 1.14
C GLY A 146 11.86 26.20 2.25
N LYS A 147 10.53 26.15 2.35
CA LYS A 147 9.75 26.89 3.34
C LYS A 147 9.35 26.05 4.57
N LEU A 148 9.81 24.81 4.64
CA LEU A 148 9.67 23.93 5.81
C LEU A 148 11.04 23.66 6.44
#